data_AF-A0A920VJA6-F1
#
_entry.id   AF-A0A920VJA6-F1
#
_cell.length_a   1.000
_cell.length_b   1.000
_cell.length_c   1.000
_cell.angle_alpha   90.00
_cell.angle_beta   90.00
_cell.angle_gamma   90.00
#
_symmetry.space_group_name_H-M   'P 1'
#
loop_
_entity.id
_entity.type
_entity.pdbx_description
1 polymer ?
#
loop_
_entity_poly.entity_id
_entity_poly.type
_entity_poly.pdbx_seq_one_letter_code
_entity_poly.pdbx_strand_id
1 'polypeptide(L)'
;MPRRWCSGRWTISFDLVDLGCDATQQASTNGYLDQQVPGSSIYEKGARNRIKTAFAPDATPDTPAFDPPGTADFPLRAALMTMLDFVNAIGLERIDERCRYLSNYLKNQLSELAPVTILSGPPETSCPGSTIFEFSGLDAIAAFPR
;
A
#
# COMPACT_ATOMS: atom_id res chain seq x y z
N MET A 1 12.85 -29.75 1.33
CA MET A 1 13.38 -28.54 0.66
C MET A 1 12.29 -27.47 0.67
N PRO A 2 12.38 -26.38 1.46
CA PRO A 2 11.35 -25.35 1.39
C PRO A 2 11.70 -24.38 0.26
N ARG A 3 10.77 -24.26 -0.70
CA ARG A 3 10.82 -23.29 -1.80
C ARG A 3 10.56 -21.91 -1.21
N ARG A 4 11.55 -21.03 -1.28
CA ARG A 4 11.41 -19.60 -0.97
C ARG A 4 10.51 -19.00 -2.03
N TRP A 5 9.33 -18.53 -1.62
CA TRP A 5 8.53 -17.60 -2.41
C TRP A 5 8.80 -16.21 -1.83
N CYS A 6 9.16 -15.25 -2.68
CA CYS A 6 9.45 -13.88 -2.27
C CYS A 6 8.21 -13.24 -1.64
N SER A 7 8.26 -12.98 -0.34
CA SER A 7 7.29 -12.16 0.38
C SER A 7 7.47 -10.70 -0.06
N GLY A 8 6.53 -10.16 -0.83
CA GLY A 8 6.44 -8.72 -1.08
C GLY A 8 6.16 -8.02 0.25
N ARG A 9 7.11 -7.24 0.73
CA ARG A 9 7.05 -6.50 1.99
C ARG A 9 6.83 -5.01 1.61
N TRP A 10 5.98 -4.30 2.35
CA TRP A 10 5.35 -3.04 1.91
C TRP A 10 5.76 -1.86 2.82
N THR A 11 5.35 -0.62 2.53
CA THR A 11 5.59 0.61 3.36
C THR A 11 5.03 0.53 4.79
N ILE A 12 4.22 -0.48 5.05
CA ILE A 12 4.00 -1.08 6.36
C ILE A 12 4.54 -2.50 6.22
N SER A 13 5.54 -2.90 7.01
CA SER A 13 6.05 -4.27 6.95
C SER A 13 5.02 -5.22 7.57
N PHE A 14 4.29 -5.96 6.74
CA PHE A 14 3.41 -7.04 7.18
C PHE A 14 3.69 -8.32 6.38
N ASP A 15 3.52 -9.47 7.02
CA ASP A 15 3.48 -10.75 6.34
C ASP A 15 2.04 -11.01 5.87
N LEU A 16 1.88 -11.37 4.60
CA LEU A 16 0.57 -11.72 4.03
C LEU A 16 -0.06 -12.94 4.74
N VAL A 17 0.78 -13.84 5.28
CA VAL A 17 0.34 -14.98 6.08
C VAL A 17 -0.17 -14.51 7.44
N ASP A 18 0.57 -13.60 8.10
CA ASP A 18 0.21 -13.09 9.43
C ASP A 18 -1.08 -12.25 9.41
N LEU A 19 -1.39 -11.62 8.28
CA LEU A 19 -2.67 -10.92 8.10
C LEU A 19 -3.88 -11.84 8.25
N GLY A 20 -3.76 -13.12 7.93
CA GLY A 20 -4.86 -14.09 8.03
C GLY A 20 -6.06 -13.77 7.13
N CYS A 21 -5.89 -12.91 6.12
CA CYS A 21 -6.94 -12.47 5.23
C CYS A 21 -7.15 -13.45 4.07
N ASP A 22 -8.42 -13.64 3.68
CA ASP A 22 -8.79 -14.42 2.49
C ASP A 22 -8.41 -13.72 1.17
N ALA A 23 -8.42 -12.40 1.18
CA ALA A 23 -7.99 -11.55 0.08
C ALA A 23 -7.37 -10.25 0.61
N THR A 24 -6.33 -9.77 -0.06
CA THR A 24 -5.72 -8.46 0.17
C THR A 24 -5.69 -7.71 -1.14
N GLN A 25 -6.15 -6.47 -1.14
CA GLN A 25 -6.10 -5.59 -2.31
C GLN A 25 -5.29 -4.35 -1.96
N GLN A 26 -4.43 -3.94 -2.87
CA GLN A 26 -3.62 -2.76 -2.70
C GLN A 26 -3.61 -1.94 -3.98
N ALA A 27 -3.91 -0.64 -3.84
CA ALA A 27 -3.56 0.33 -4.85
C ALA A 27 -2.05 0.58 -4.79
N SER A 28 -1.33 0.15 -5.82
CA SER A 28 0.10 0.37 -6.00
C SER A 28 0.49 1.85 -6.15
N THR A 29 -0.50 2.73 -6.32
CA THR A 29 -0.33 4.18 -6.54
C THR A 29 -0.11 4.99 -5.27
N ASN A 30 -0.25 4.42 -4.07
CA ASN A 30 -0.34 5.21 -2.83
C ASN A 30 0.93 5.19 -1.95
N GLY A 31 2.10 4.91 -2.53
CA GLY A 31 3.36 4.95 -1.76
C GLY A 31 4.62 4.52 -2.52
N TYR A 32 4.50 4.07 -3.76
CA TYR A 32 5.62 3.76 -4.65
C TYR A 32 5.79 4.81 -5.74
N LEU A 33 6.96 4.77 -6.37
CA LEU A 33 7.50 5.72 -7.34
C LEU A 33 6.72 5.82 -8.67
N ASP A 34 5.48 5.35 -8.74
CA ASP A 34 4.74 5.28 -10.00
C ASP A 34 3.25 5.54 -9.82
N GLN A 35 2.75 6.56 -10.50
CA GLN A 35 1.33 6.98 -10.48
C GLN A 35 0.44 6.05 -11.33
N GLN A 36 0.99 5.01 -11.96
CA GLN A 36 0.27 4.29 -13.01
C GLN A 36 0.17 2.77 -12.83
N VAL A 37 0.79 2.15 -11.82
CA VAL A 37 0.69 0.68 -11.66
C VAL A 37 -0.71 0.24 -11.24
N PRO A 38 -1.33 -0.78 -11.87
CA PRO A 38 -2.67 -1.23 -11.54
C PRO A 38 -2.63 -1.88 -10.16
N GLY A 39 -3.66 -1.63 -9.35
CA GLY A 39 -3.77 -2.26 -8.04
C GLY A 39 -3.63 -3.77 -8.15
N SER A 40 -2.93 -4.36 -7.17
CA SER A 40 -2.75 -5.82 -7.08
C SER A 40 -3.72 -6.41 -6.09
N SER A 41 -4.26 -7.58 -6.43
CA SER A 41 -5.11 -8.38 -5.56
C SER A 41 -4.44 -9.74 -5.33
N ILE A 42 -4.27 -10.09 -4.06
CA ILE A 42 -3.68 -11.37 -3.62
C ILE A 42 -4.77 -12.16 -2.92
N TYR A 43 -4.93 -13.42 -3.29
CA TYR A 43 -5.97 -14.31 -2.77
C TYR A 43 -5.33 -15.53 -2.11
N GLU A 44 -5.81 -15.87 -0.91
CA GLU A 44 -5.41 -17.10 -0.23
C GLU A 44 -5.95 -18.31 -1.01
N LYS A 45 -5.17 -19.40 -1.06
CA LYS A 45 -5.47 -20.55 -1.92
C LYS A 45 -6.73 -21.30 -1.48
N GLY A 46 -6.92 -21.52 -0.19
CA GLY A 46 -8.12 -22.13 0.40
C GLY A 46 -9.37 -21.25 0.31
N ALA A 47 -9.22 -19.93 0.17
CA ALA A 47 -10.31 -19.00 -0.02
C ALA A 47 -10.88 -18.95 -1.46
N ARG A 48 -10.19 -19.54 -2.45
CA ARG A 48 -10.58 -19.49 -3.87
C ARG A 48 -12.00 -19.97 -4.16
N ASN A 49 -12.51 -20.95 -3.40
CA ASN A 49 -13.88 -21.45 -3.56
C ASN A 49 -14.95 -20.44 -3.11
N ARG A 50 -14.56 -19.45 -2.30
CA ARG A 50 -15.45 -18.43 -1.70
C ARG A 50 -15.40 -17.10 -2.45
N ILE A 51 -14.45 -16.92 -3.38
CA ILE A 51 -14.21 -15.66 -4.08
C ILE A 51 -14.41 -15.90 -5.58
N LYS A 52 -15.37 -15.18 -6.17
CA LYS A 52 -15.64 -15.21 -7.61
C LYS A 52 -15.30 -13.86 -8.23
N THR A 53 -14.64 -13.91 -9.39
CA THR A 53 -14.37 -12.72 -10.19
C THR A 53 -15.66 -12.15 -10.80
N ALA A 54 -15.73 -10.83 -10.94
CA ALA A 54 -16.78 -10.18 -11.71
C ALA A 54 -16.51 -10.21 -13.22
N PHE A 55 -15.29 -10.59 -13.63
CA PHE A 55 -14.84 -10.51 -15.02
C PHE A 55 -15.18 -11.73 -15.86
N ALA A 56 -15.38 -12.88 -15.23
CA ALA A 56 -15.66 -14.15 -15.88
C ALA A 56 -16.71 -14.93 -15.06
N PRO A 57 -17.99 -14.91 -15.49
CA PRO A 57 -19.08 -15.59 -14.78
C PRO A 57 -18.91 -17.12 -14.66
N ASP A 58 -18.12 -17.71 -15.57
CA ASP A 58 -17.78 -19.13 -15.66
C ASP A 58 -16.45 -19.48 -14.96
N ALA A 59 -15.84 -18.55 -14.24
CA ALA A 59 -14.62 -18.79 -13.48
C ALA A 59 -14.77 -19.96 -12.49
N THR A 60 -13.72 -20.77 -12.39
CA THR A 60 -13.65 -21.91 -11.47
C THR A 60 -12.53 -21.68 -10.45
N PRO A 61 -12.49 -22.41 -9.33
CA PRO A 61 -11.39 -22.30 -8.38
C PRO A 61 -10.00 -22.58 -8.99
N ASP A 62 -9.94 -23.46 -9.99
CA ASP A 62 -8.71 -23.78 -10.73
C ASP A 62 -8.39 -22.75 -11.82
N THR A 63 -9.43 -22.10 -12.37
CA THR A 63 -9.33 -21.02 -13.37
C THR A 63 -10.12 -19.78 -12.92
N PRO A 64 -9.64 -19.05 -11.91
CA PRO A 64 -10.44 -18.02 -11.23
C PRO A 64 -10.57 -16.70 -11.99
N ALA A 65 -9.78 -16.49 -13.04
CA ALA A 65 -9.88 -15.32 -13.95
C ALA A 65 -10.00 -13.96 -13.24
N PHE A 66 -9.13 -13.71 -12.26
CA PHE A 66 -9.12 -12.47 -11.48
C PHE A 66 -8.61 -11.25 -12.25
N ASP A 67 -7.88 -11.46 -13.35
CA ASP A 67 -7.40 -10.37 -14.20
C ASP A 67 -8.60 -9.69 -14.91
N PRO A 68 -8.63 -8.34 -14.97
CA PRO A 68 -9.63 -7.64 -15.76
C PRO A 68 -9.49 -8.01 -17.25
N PRO A 69 -10.61 -8.12 -17.99
CA PRO A 69 -10.60 -8.47 -19.41
C PRO A 69 -10.18 -7.25 -20.25
N GLY A 70 -9.78 -7.50 -21.51
CA GLY A 70 -9.41 -6.45 -22.47
C GLY A 70 -7.91 -6.40 -22.77
N THR A 71 -7.48 -5.38 -23.50
CA THR A 71 -6.08 -5.20 -23.88
C THR A 71 -5.22 -4.90 -22.65
N ALA A 72 -4.29 -5.79 -22.35
CA ALA A 72 -3.37 -5.59 -21.24
C ALA A 72 -2.43 -4.41 -21.51
N ASP A 73 -2.17 -3.60 -20.48
CA ASP A 73 -1.09 -2.61 -20.49
C ASP A 73 0.26 -3.33 -20.32
N PHE A 74 0.83 -3.76 -21.46
CA PHE A 74 2.09 -4.50 -21.49
C PHE A 74 3.29 -3.71 -20.97
N PRO A 75 3.48 -2.41 -21.31
CA PRO A 75 4.54 -1.59 -20.72
C PRO A 75 4.52 -1.59 -19.18
N LEU A 76 3.33 -1.47 -18.60
CA LEU A 76 3.16 -1.40 -17.17
C LEU A 76 3.43 -2.73 -16.47
N ARG A 77 2.95 -3.84 -17.05
CA ARG A 77 3.26 -5.19 -16.58
C ARG A 77 4.77 -5.49 -16.68
N ALA A 78 5.45 -4.99 -17.71
CA ALA A 78 6.90 -5.14 -17.87
C ALA A 78 7.69 -4.33 -16.83
N ALA A 79 7.21 -3.14 -16.44
CA ALA A 79 7.87 -2.29 -15.45
C ALA A 79 7.76 -2.83 -14.00
N LEU A 80 6.77 -3.68 -13.72
CA LEU A 80 6.53 -4.21 -12.37
C LEU A 80 7.75 -4.90 -11.77
N MET A 81 8.49 -5.68 -12.58
CA MET A 81 9.67 -6.38 -12.08
C MET A 81 10.81 -5.43 -11.74
N THR A 82 11.03 -4.42 -12.59
CA THR A 82 12.02 -3.38 -12.34
C THR A 82 11.70 -2.58 -11.08
N MET A 83 10.43 -2.26 -10.83
CA MET A 83 10.01 -1.60 -9.59
C MET A 83 10.32 -2.47 -8.38
N LEU A 84 9.97 -3.76 -8.44
CA LEU A 84 10.23 -4.69 -7.34
C LEU A 84 11.73 -4.85 -7.08
N ASP A 85 12.55 -4.94 -8.12
CA ASP A 85 14.00 -5.00 -8.01
C ASP A 85 14.57 -3.73 -7.37
N PHE A 86 14.07 -2.55 -7.75
CA PHE A 86 14.48 -1.28 -7.14
C PHE A 86 14.14 -1.24 -5.64
N VAL A 87 12.92 -1.60 -5.27
CA VAL A 87 12.48 -1.66 -3.87
C VAL A 87 13.29 -2.67 -3.08
N ASN A 88 13.55 -3.85 -3.64
CA ASN A 88 14.37 -4.88 -3.02
C ASN A 88 15.83 -4.44 -2.87
N ALA A 89 16.38 -3.70 -3.82
CA ALA A 89 17.74 -3.17 -3.77
C ALA A 89 17.92 -2.14 -2.64
N ILE A 90 16.91 -1.30 -2.38
CA ILE A 90 16.92 -0.39 -1.22
C ILE A 90 16.74 -1.19 0.08
N GLY A 91 15.79 -2.13 0.09
CA GLY A 91 15.41 -2.90 1.26
C GLY A 91 14.31 -2.21 2.04
N LEU A 92 13.26 -2.96 2.35
CA LEU A 92 12.03 -2.42 2.90
C LEU A 92 12.12 -1.96 4.34
N GLU A 93 13.00 -2.59 5.13
CA GLU A 93 13.33 -2.12 6.48
C GLU A 93 13.90 -0.71 6.45
N ARG A 94 14.85 -0.44 5.53
CA ARG A 94 15.43 0.89 5.36
C ARG A 94 14.41 1.92 4.87
N ILE A 95 13.48 1.51 4.00
CA ILE A 95 12.38 2.36 3.55
C ILE A 95 11.48 2.72 4.73
N ASP A 96 11.05 1.72 5.52
CA ASP A 96 10.20 1.92 6.70
C ASP A 96 10.87 2.81 7.75
N GLU A 97 12.12 2.52 8.11
CA GLU A 97 12.93 3.33 9.03
C GLU A 97 13.03 4.79 8.55
N ARG A 98 13.26 5.00 7.25
CA ARG A 98 13.37 6.34 6.69
C ARG A 98 12.03 7.07 6.71
N CYS A 99 10.94 6.41 6.33
CA CYS A 99 9.60 6.97 6.41
C CYS A 99 9.24 7.32 7.87
N ARG A 100 9.54 6.42 8.81
CA ARG A 100 9.32 6.64 10.24
C ARG A 100 10.11 7.83 10.75
N TYR A 101 11.38 7.92 10.40
CA TYR A 101 12.23 9.07 10.74
C TYR A 101 11.59 10.38 10.24
N LEU A 102 11.18 10.44 8.98
CA LEU A 102 10.59 11.64 8.39
C LEU A 102 9.25 12.01 9.03
N SER A 103 8.39 11.02 9.30
CA SER A 103 7.12 11.24 10.01
C SER A 103 7.35 11.78 11.42
N ASN A 104 8.25 11.20 12.19
CA ASN A 104 8.57 11.66 13.54
C ASN A 104 9.19 13.05 13.52
N TYR A 105 10.11 13.31 12.60
CA TYR A 105 10.71 14.63 12.41
C TYR A 105 9.64 15.69 12.11
N LEU A 106 8.72 15.40 11.18
CA LEU A 106 7.62 16.31 10.85
C LEU A 106 6.69 16.55 12.06
N LYS A 107 6.27 15.48 12.77
CA LYS A 107 5.42 15.60 13.95
C LYS A 107 6.08 16.46 15.04
N ASN A 108 7.38 16.28 15.28
CA ASN A 108 8.13 17.07 16.25
C ASN A 108 8.11 18.56 15.87
N GLN A 109 8.43 18.89 14.61
CA GLN A 109 8.42 20.27 14.13
C GLN A 109 7.02 20.90 14.16
N LEU A 110 6.00 20.14 13.79
CA LEU A 110 4.61 20.60 13.87
C LEU A 110 4.15 20.84 15.32
N SER A 111 4.61 20.01 16.27
CA SER A 111 4.24 20.16 17.68
C SER A 111 4.81 21.40 18.36
N GLU A 112 5.83 22.03 17.76
CA GLU A 112 6.38 23.31 18.23
C GLU A 112 5.47 24.50 17.86
N LEU A 113 4.51 24.31 16.95
CA LEU A 113 3.57 25.34 16.54
C LEU A 113 2.35 25.32 17.47
N ALA A 114 2.18 26.37 18.27
CA ALA A 114 1.07 26.54 19.20
C ALA A 114 -0.35 26.26 18.61
N PRO A 115 -0.67 26.60 17.35
CA PRO A 115 -1.99 26.31 16.79
C PRO A 115 -2.16 24.89 16.21
N VAL A 116 -1.16 24.00 16.27
CA VAL A 116 -1.24 22.67 15.65
C VAL A 116 -1.59 21.58 16.65
N THR A 117 -2.50 20.69 16.26
CA THR A 117 -2.82 19.45 16.99
C THR A 117 -2.54 18.25 16.09
N ILE A 118 -1.66 17.34 16.54
CA ILE A 118 -1.37 16.10 15.82
C ILE A 118 -2.50 15.09 16.05
N LEU A 119 -3.10 14.59 14.98
CA LEU A 119 -4.18 13.59 15.02
C LEU A 119 -3.70 12.17 14.73
N SER A 120 -2.54 12.01 14.07
CA SER A 120 -1.92 10.70 13.93
C SER A 120 -1.59 10.11 15.30
N GLY A 121 -1.89 8.83 15.49
CA GLY A 121 -1.57 8.11 16.73
C GLY A 121 -0.06 8.02 17.04
N PRO A 122 0.30 7.41 18.17
CA PRO A 122 1.69 7.16 18.54
C PRO A 122 2.40 6.21 17.55
N PRO A 123 3.73 6.07 17.59
CA PRO A 123 4.50 5.30 16.62
C PRO A 123 4.00 3.87 16.38
N GLU A 124 3.44 3.23 17.40
CA GLU A 124 2.97 1.83 17.38
C GLU A 124 1.69 1.64 16.56
N THR A 125 0.89 2.70 16.41
CA THR A 125 -0.42 2.63 15.73
C THR A 125 -0.50 3.56 14.51
N SER A 126 0.45 4.46 14.33
CA SER A 126 0.50 5.37 13.18
C SER A 126 1.32 4.81 12.01
N CYS A 127 0.78 4.99 10.80
CA CYS A 127 1.50 4.73 9.56
C CYS A 127 2.66 5.75 9.39
N PRO A 128 3.89 5.30 9.06
CA PRO A 128 5.01 6.22 8.83
C PRO A 128 4.89 7.00 7.50
N GLY A 129 4.03 6.55 6.58
CA GLY A 129 3.82 7.19 5.28
C GLY A 129 2.87 8.40 5.30
N SER A 130 2.20 8.69 6.42
CA SER A 130 1.26 9.81 6.53
C SER A 130 1.31 10.48 7.90
N THR A 131 1.08 11.79 7.94
CA THR A 131 0.94 12.56 9.17
C THR A 131 -0.32 13.41 9.06
N ILE A 132 -1.25 13.24 9.99
CA ILE A 132 -2.54 13.90 10.03
C ILE A 132 -2.50 14.87 11.21
N PHE A 133 -2.89 16.12 10.96
CA PHE A 133 -2.92 17.18 11.95
C PHE A 133 -4.02 18.19 11.62
N GLU A 134 -4.40 18.98 12.61
CA GLU A 134 -5.27 20.14 12.47
C GLU A 134 -4.52 21.41 12.85
N PHE A 135 -4.93 22.53 12.23
CA PHE A 135 -4.42 23.86 12.54
C PHE A 135 -5.59 24.74 12.98
N SER A 136 -5.52 25.28 14.20
CA SER A 136 -6.58 26.10 14.77
C SER A 136 -6.88 27.33 13.92
N GLY A 137 -8.16 27.51 13.58
CA GLY A 137 -8.63 28.65 12.77
C GLY A 137 -8.42 28.50 11.27
N LEU A 138 -7.93 27.35 10.78
CA LEU A 138 -7.86 27.04 9.36
C LEU A 138 -8.95 26.02 8.99
N ASP A 139 -9.95 26.47 8.23
CA ASP A 139 -10.83 25.56 7.52
C ASP A 139 -10.21 25.23 6.16
N ALA A 140 -9.68 24.01 6.03
CA ALA A 140 -9.04 23.55 4.81
C ALA A 140 -9.98 23.59 3.59
N ILE A 141 -11.28 23.33 3.77
CA ILE A 141 -12.26 23.33 2.67
C ILE A 141 -12.58 24.75 2.24
N ALA A 142 -12.72 25.68 3.19
CA ALA A 142 -12.95 27.08 2.89
C ALA A 142 -11.71 27.78 2.31
N ALA A 143 -10.49 27.26 2.58
CA ALA A 143 -9.24 27.83 2.09
C ALA A 143 -8.94 27.53 0.61
N PHE A 144 -9.64 26.57 -0.02
CA PHE A 144 -9.54 26.32 -1.46
C PHE A 144 -10.51 27.23 -2.23
N PRO A 145 -10.02 28.09 -3.15
CA PRO A 145 -10.90 28.83 -4.04
C PRO A 145 -11.65 27.85 -4.95
N ARG A 146 -12.97 28.06 -5.09
CA ARG A 146 -13.82 27.31 -6.01
C ARG A 146 -13.69 27.81 -7.44
#